data_AF-A0A8J4FBP4-F1
#
_entry.id   AF-A0A8J4FBP4-F1
#
_cell.length_a   1.000
_cell.length_b   1.000
_cell.length_c   1.000
_cell.angle_alpha   90.00
_cell.angle_beta   90.00
_cell.angle_gamma   90.00
#
_symmetry.space_group_name_H-M   'P 1'
#
loop_
_entity.id
_entity.type
_entity.pdbx_description
1 polymer ?
#
loop_
_entity_poly.entity_id
_entity_poly.type
_entity_poly.pdbx_seq_one_letter_code
_entity_poly.pdbx_strand_id
1 'polypeptide(L)'
;MPFIVHTMRGPSYKLVPIMVGALTTEGEEQYGKILGPYLDDPTNLFVVSSDFCHWGSRFNYTYYNRDQGQIWESIKWLDYLGMDAIEGGNPADFATYLETYRNTICGRHPIGVFLNVGLWGGGSRGAVDGATKGF
;
A
#
# COMPACT_ATOMS: atom_id res chain seq x y z
N MET A 1 5.35 1.29 20.28
CA MET A 1 4.00 0.93 19.77
C MET A 1 2.86 1.35 20.72
N PRO A 2 2.68 2.64 21.06
CA PRO A 2 1.62 3.02 22.02
C PRO A 2 0.20 2.75 21.52
N PHE A 3 -0.06 2.96 20.22
CA PHE A 3 -1.38 2.78 19.62
C PHE A 3 -1.87 1.34 19.71
N ILE A 4 -1.06 0.37 19.25
CA ILE A 4 -1.42 -1.06 19.33
C ILE A 4 -1.67 -1.49 20.78
N VAL A 5 -0.79 -1.10 21.70
CA VAL A 5 -0.96 -1.42 23.14
C VAL A 5 -2.22 -0.80 23.73
N HIS A 6 -2.65 0.37 23.25
CA HIS A 6 -3.87 1.02 23.70
C HIS A 6 -5.13 0.37 23.12
N THR A 7 -5.13 0.08 21.82
CA THR A 7 -6.28 -0.47 21.08
C THR A 7 -6.53 -1.95 21.39
N MET A 8 -5.46 -2.73 21.56
CA MET A 8 -5.53 -4.19 21.79
C MET A 8 -5.44 -4.56 23.28
N ARG A 9 -5.96 -3.73 24.19
CA ARG A 9 -5.95 -4.02 25.64
C ARG A 9 -6.95 -5.13 25.96
N GLY A 10 -6.53 -6.10 26.78
CA GLY A 10 -7.38 -7.18 27.26
C GLY A 10 -6.98 -8.55 26.71
N PRO A 11 -7.07 -8.81 25.38
CA PRO A 11 -6.69 -10.11 24.83
C PRO A 11 -5.17 -10.33 24.91
N SER A 12 -4.77 -11.59 25.04
CA SER A 12 -3.37 -11.99 24.85
C SER A 12 -3.10 -12.08 23.35
N TYR A 13 -2.01 -11.45 22.90
CA TYR A 13 -1.58 -11.51 21.51
C TYR A 13 -0.06 -11.65 21.43
N LYS A 14 0.42 -12.12 20.28
CA LYS A 14 1.84 -12.13 19.93
C LYS A 14 2.09 -11.02 18.91
N LEU A 15 3.22 -10.34 19.05
CA LEU A 15 3.65 -9.33 18.08
C LEU A 15 4.83 -9.89 17.27
N VAL A 16 4.73 -9.85 15.95
CA VAL A 16 5.79 -10.26 15.03
C VAL A 16 6.26 -9.01 14.28
N PRO A 17 7.35 -8.35 14.72
CA PRO A 17 7.90 -7.20 14.02
C PRO A 17 8.65 -7.65 12.75
N ILE A 18 8.32 -7.06 11.61
CA ILE A 18 9.00 -7.29 10.33
C ILE A 18 9.60 -5.95 9.87
N MET A 19 10.91 -5.92 9.67
CA MET A 19 11.61 -4.76 9.11
C MET A 19 11.77 -4.97 7.60
N VAL A 20 11.19 -4.07 6.80
CA VAL A 20 11.24 -4.12 5.34
C VAL A 20 12.22 -3.07 4.85
N GLY A 21 13.23 -3.50 4.10
CA GLY A 21 14.22 -2.63 3.48
C GLY A 21 13.79 -2.13 2.10
N ALA A 22 14.77 -1.72 1.30
CA ALA A 22 14.55 -1.44 -0.12
C ALA A 22 14.40 -2.76 -0.89
N LEU A 23 13.29 -2.90 -1.62
CA LEU A 23 12.96 -4.10 -2.39
C LEU A 23 12.81 -3.77 -3.88
N THR A 24 12.98 -4.77 -4.72
CA THR A 24 12.48 -4.74 -6.10
C THR A 24 11.03 -5.23 -6.13
N THR A 25 10.33 -4.99 -7.24
CA THR A 25 8.97 -5.50 -7.49
C THR A 25 8.89 -7.02 -7.33
N GLU A 26 9.90 -7.76 -7.81
CA GLU A 26 9.97 -9.22 -7.68
C GLU A 26 10.18 -9.63 -6.21
N GLY A 27 11.00 -8.86 -5.47
CA GLY A 27 11.17 -9.06 -4.03
C GLY A 27 9.88 -8.84 -3.26
N GLU A 28 9.13 -7.78 -3.60
CA GLU A 28 7.82 -7.51 -3.00
C GLU A 28 6.83 -8.66 -3.25
N GLU A 29 6.79 -9.18 -4.47
CA GLU A 29 5.97 -10.35 -4.83
C GLU A 29 6.37 -11.60 -4.04
N GLN A 30 7.67 -11.89 -3.94
CA GLN A 30 8.19 -13.04 -3.21
C GLN A 30 7.82 -12.99 -1.72
N TYR A 31 8.03 -11.84 -1.07
CA TYR A 31 7.64 -11.68 0.33
C TYR A 31 6.12 -11.68 0.51
N GLY A 32 5.36 -11.12 -0.44
CA GLY A 32 3.90 -11.20 -0.45
C GLY A 32 3.42 -12.66 -0.40
N LYS A 33 4.00 -13.52 -1.25
CA LYS A 33 3.71 -14.97 -1.26
C LYS A 33 4.03 -15.66 0.07
N ILE A 34 5.17 -15.32 0.68
CA ILE A 34 5.58 -15.89 1.99
C ILE A 34 4.58 -15.49 3.09
N LEU A 35 4.06 -14.25 3.04
CA LEU A 35 3.14 -13.73 4.05
C LEU A 35 1.67 -14.12 3.79
N GLY A 36 1.34 -14.57 2.58
CA GLY A 36 0.00 -15.05 2.14
C GLY A 36 -0.75 -15.87 3.18
N PRO A 37 -0.20 -17.05 3.59
CA PRO A 37 -0.88 -17.94 4.53
C PRO A 37 -1.18 -17.30 5.90
N TYR A 38 -0.41 -16.28 6.31
CA TYR A 38 -0.65 -15.57 7.56
C TYR A 38 -1.77 -14.54 7.45
N LEU A 39 -1.99 -13.94 6.28
CA LEU A 39 -3.10 -13.02 6.05
C LEU A 39 -4.43 -13.76 5.92
N ASP A 40 -4.40 -14.97 5.34
CA ASP A 40 -5.58 -15.83 5.20
C ASP A 40 -6.12 -16.36 6.54
N ASP A 41 -5.28 -16.38 7.59
CA ASP A 41 -5.70 -16.75 8.93
C ASP A 41 -6.44 -15.56 9.61
N PRO A 42 -7.75 -15.69 9.88
CA PRO A 42 -8.56 -14.60 10.43
C PRO A 42 -8.19 -14.22 11.87
N THR A 43 -7.31 -14.98 12.53
CA THR A 43 -6.79 -14.65 13.87
C THR A 43 -5.61 -13.66 13.83
N ASN A 44 -5.07 -13.39 12.65
CA ASN A 44 -3.97 -12.45 12.45
C ASN A 44 -4.45 -11.06 12.04
N LEU A 45 -3.67 -10.06 12.40
CA LEU A 45 -3.84 -8.67 11.97
C LEU A 45 -2.52 -8.16 11.40
N PHE A 46 -2.56 -7.64 10.17
CA PHE A 46 -1.43 -6.96 9.56
C PHE A 46 -1.52 -5.46 9.80
N VAL A 47 -0.42 -4.87 10.29
CA VAL A 47 -0.27 -3.43 10.44
C VAL A 47 0.87 -2.99 9.52
N VAL A 48 0.54 -2.26 8.46
CA VAL A 48 1.50 -1.67 7.53
C VAL A 48 1.74 -0.22 7.96
N SER A 49 2.98 0.15 8.26
CA SER A 49 3.33 1.49 8.71
C SER A 49 3.85 2.32 7.53
N SER A 50 3.24 3.48 7.28
CA SER A 50 3.72 4.43 6.27
C SER A 50 3.23 5.84 6.54
N ASP A 51 4.11 6.82 6.31
CA ASP A 51 3.74 8.19 5.99
C ASP A 51 3.65 8.35 4.45
N PHE A 52 2.89 9.34 4.00
CA PHE A 52 2.72 9.69 2.58
C PHE A 52 3.72 10.81 2.17
N CYS A 53 3.33 11.78 1.35
CA CYS A 53 4.24 12.77 0.77
C CYS A 53 5.00 13.58 1.84
N HIS A 54 6.32 13.45 1.82
CA HIS A 54 7.27 14.38 2.45
C HIS A 54 7.68 15.43 1.41
N TRP A 55 6.93 16.53 1.34
CA TRP A 55 7.16 17.59 0.38
C TRP A 55 8.11 18.68 0.91
N GLY A 56 9.04 19.13 0.08
CA GLY A 56 9.90 20.29 0.33
C GLY A 56 11.36 20.06 -0.07
N SER A 57 12.11 21.15 -0.13
CA SER A 57 13.55 21.13 -0.48
C SER A 57 14.37 20.25 0.46
N ARG A 58 14.01 20.19 1.76
CA ARG A 58 14.63 19.30 2.75
C ARG A 58 14.54 17.81 2.38
N PHE A 59 13.51 17.43 1.63
CA PHE A 59 13.27 16.05 1.19
C PHE A 59 13.68 15.83 -0.27
N ASN A 60 14.26 16.84 -0.92
CA ASN A 60 14.60 16.82 -2.36
C ASN A 60 13.39 16.44 -3.24
N TYR A 61 12.19 16.84 -2.83
CA TYR A 61 10.95 16.52 -3.53
C TYR A 61 9.99 17.70 -3.50
N THR A 62 9.84 18.37 -4.64
CA THR A 62 8.97 19.56 -4.78
C THR A 62 8.07 19.44 -5.99
N TYR A 63 7.61 18.22 -6.30
CA TYR A 63 6.64 18.00 -7.37
C TYR A 63 5.40 18.88 -7.13
N TYR A 64 4.95 19.58 -8.16
CA TYR A 64 3.82 20.50 -8.07
C TYR A 64 3.03 20.54 -9.37
N ASN A 65 1.81 20.02 -9.31
CA ASN A 65 0.84 20.14 -10.39
C ASN A 65 0.02 21.44 -10.20
N ARG A 66 0.28 22.44 -11.05
CA ARG A 66 -0.38 23.75 -10.99
C ARG A 66 -1.86 23.70 -11.32
N ASP A 67 -2.30 22.69 -12.06
CA ASP A 67 -3.71 22.52 -12.43
C ASP A 67 -4.58 22.15 -11.22
N GLN A 68 -3.96 21.67 -10.13
CA GLN A 68 -4.64 21.33 -8.87
C GLN A 68 -4.80 22.53 -7.93
N GLY A 69 -4.28 23.71 -8.28
CA GLY A 69 -4.35 24.90 -7.41
C GLY A 69 -3.09 25.09 -6.57
N GLN A 70 -3.24 25.30 -5.28
CA GLN A 70 -2.14 25.56 -4.34
C GLN A 70 -1.27 24.31 -4.13
N ILE A 71 -0.07 24.50 -3.57
CA ILE A 71 0.88 23.41 -3.32
C ILE A 71 0.25 22.28 -2.48
N TRP A 72 -0.48 22.61 -1.42
CA TRP A 72 -1.11 21.62 -0.56
C TRP A 72 -2.25 20.86 -1.27
N GLU A 73 -2.93 21.49 -2.23
CA GLU A 73 -3.96 20.84 -3.05
C GLU A 73 -3.31 19.85 -4.03
N SER A 74 -2.17 20.22 -4.63
CA SER A 74 -1.38 19.30 -5.44
C SER A 74 -0.80 18.14 -4.63
N ILE A 75 -0.35 18.37 -3.38
CA ILE A 75 0.13 17.29 -2.50
C ILE A 75 -1.02 16.36 -2.15
N LYS A 76 -2.15 16.93 -1.74
CA LYS A 76 -3.37 16.18 -1.42
C LYS A 76 -3.79 15.31 -2.61
N TRP A 77 -3.92 15.90 -3.79
CA TRP A 77 -4.24 15.17 -5.03
C TRP A 77 -3.25 14.04 -5.31
N LEU A 78 -1.94 14.30 -5.20
CA LEU A 78 -0.92 13.30 -5.42
C LEU A 78 -1.01 12.14 -4.42
N ASP A 79 -1.27 12.43 -3.14
CA ASP A 79 -1.45 11.40 -2.12
C ASP A 79 -2.72 10.59 -2.35
N TYR A 80 -3.83 11.23 -2.75
CA TYR A 80 -5.06 10.51 -3.13
C TYR A 80 -4.85 9.57 -4.31
N LEU A 81 -4.11 9.97 -5.34
CA LEU A 81 -3.77 9.05 -6.44
C LEU A 81 -3.04 7.79 -5.96
N GLY A 82 -2.14 7.94 -4.98
CA GLY A 82 -1.45 6.82 -4.36
C GLY A 82 -2.39 5.94 -3.53
N MET A 83 -3.28 6.56 -2.75
CA MET A 83 -4.31 5.86 -1.97
C MET A 83 -5.27 5.09 -2.88
N ASP A 84 -5.75 5.70 -3.96
CA ASP A 84 -6.64 5.07 -4.95
C ASP A 84 -5.98 3.84 -5.58
N ALA A 85 -4.68 3.93 -5.92
CA ALA A 85 -3.93 2.79 -6.44
C ALA A 85 -3.79 1.64 -5.41
N ILE A 86 -3.67 1.96 -4.12
CA ILE A 86 -3.64 0.98 -3.04
C ILE A 86 -5.02 0.34 -2.84
N GLU A 87 -6.09 1.16 -2.83
CA GLU A 87 -7.47 0.69 -2.67
C GLU A 87 -7.92 -0.21 -3.84
N GLY A 88 -7.37 0.00 -5.04
CA GLY A 88 -7.58 -0.88 -6.19
C GLY A 88 -7.03 -2.30 -6.00
N GLY A 89 -6.12 -2.52 -5.04
CA GLY A 89 -5.60 -3.85 -4.70
C GLY A 89 -4.67 -4.47 -5.74
N ASN A 90 -4.26 -3.72 -6.77
CA ASN A 90 -3.36 -4.17 -7.82
C ASN A 90 -1.95 -3.59 -7.60
N PRO A 91 -0.93 -4.42 -7.30
CA PRO A 91 0.42 -3.92 -7.05
C PRO A 91 1.04 -3.23 -8.28
N ALA A 92 0.65 -3.60 -9.50
CA ALA A 92 1.17 -2.97 -10.71
C ALA A 92 0.74 -1.50 -10.86
N ASP A 93 -0.48 -1.17 -10.42
CA ASP A 93 -1.00 0.21 -10.48
C ASP A 93 -0.26 1.10 -9.48
N PHE A 94 0.00 0.59 -8.28
CA PHE A 94 0.79 1.30 -7.28
C PHE A 94 2.27 1.47 -7.71
N ALA A 95 2.87 0.44 -8.31
CA ALA A 95 4.21 0.54 -8.89
C ALA A 95 4.27 1.60 -9.99
N THR A 96 3.32 1.61 -10.91
CA THR A 96 3.21 2.60 -11.99
C THR A 96 3.06 4.02 -11.44
N TYR A 97 2.25 4.22 -10.40
CA TYR A 97 2.12 5.48 -9.69
C TYR A 97 3.46 5.96 -9.11
N LEU A 98 4.19 5.08 -8.41
CA LEU A 98 5.48 5.40 -7.82
C LEU A 98 6.54 5.73 -8.87
N GLU A 99 6.56 5.02 -9.99
CA GLU A 99 7.47 5.30 -11.11
C GLU A 99 7.18 6.66 -11.75
N THR A 100 5.90 6.98 -11.94
CA THR A 100 5.43 8.20 -12.59
C THR A 100 5.75 9.44 -11.76
N TYR A 101 5.35 9.44 -10.48
CA TYR A 101 5.41 10.64 -9.65
C TYR A 101 6.60 10.67 -8.70
N ARG A 102 7.18 9.50 -8.39
CA ARG A 102 8.25 9.37 -7.39
C ARG A 102 7.86 9.97 -6.04
N ASN A 103 6.58 9.85 -5.66
CA ASN A 103 6.11 10.34 -4.37
C ASN A 103 6.93 9.71 -3.23
N THR A 104 7.14 10.46 -2.17
CA THR A 104 8.09 10.15 -1.10
C THR A 104 7.49 9.25 0.00
N ILE A 105 6.57 8.37 -0.37
CA ILE A 105 5.90 7.43 0.55
C ILE A 105 6.96 6.52 1.20
N CYS A 106 7.12 6.61 2.52
CA CYS A 106 8.23 5.97 3.23
C CYS A 106 8.03 4.44 3.36
N GLY A 107 6.78 4.00 3.49
CA GLY A 107 6.38 2.59 3.57
C GLY A 107 5.98 1.98 2.23
N ARG A 108 6.44 2.54 1.10
CA ARG A 108 6.10 2.02 -0.25
C ARG A 108 6.40 0.52 -0.43
N HIS A 109 7.49 0.02 0.15
CA HIS A 109 7.87 -1.39 0.05
C HIS A 109 7.01 -2.31 0.93
N PRO A 110 6.76 -2.00 2.23
CA PRO A 110 5.72 -2.69 3.01
C PRO A 110 4.34 -2.72 2.33
N ILE A 111 3.93 -1.61 1.71
CA ILE A 111 2.66 -1.52 0.97
C ILE A 111 2.69 -2.44 -0.27
N GLY A 112 3.76 -2.40 -1.07
CA GLY A 112 3.94 -3.26 -2.23
C GLY A 112 3.92 -4.74 -1.87
N VAL A 113 4.63 -5.14 -0.80
CA VAL A 113 4.54 -6.49 -0.24
C VAL A 113 3.10 -6.85 0.10
N PHE A 114 2.40 -5.98 0.85
CA PHE A 114 1.03 -6.22 1.30
C PHE A 114 0.04 -6.39 0.14
N LEU A 115 0.14 -5.57 -0.91
CA LEU A 115 -0.68 -5.69 -2.12
C LEU A 115 -0.47 -7.04 -2.83
N ASN A 116 0.74 -7.59 -2.77
CA ASN A 116 1.06 -8.90 -3.35
C ASN A 116 0.59 -10.09 -2.48
N VAL A 117 0.25 -9.89 -1.20
CA VAL A 117 -0.24 -10.97 -0.33
C VAL A 117 -1.57 -11.55 -0.85
N GLY A 118 -2.48 -10.68 -1.31
CA GLY A 118 -3.82 -11.06 -1.79
C GLY A 118 -3.84 -11.77 -3.16
N LEU A 119 -2.73 -11.75 -3.91
CA LEU A 119 -2.65 -12.39 -5.23
C LEU A 119 -2.56 -13.91 -5.15
N TRP A 120 -2.19 -14.46 -3.98
CA TRP A 120 -2.05 -15.91 -3.76
C TRP A 120 -3.29 -16.54 -3.09
N GLY A 121 -4.42 -15.84 -3.08
CA GLY A 121 -5.72 -16.40 -2.71
C GLY A 121 -6.29 -17.24 -3.85
N GLY A 122 -5.74 -18.45 -4.04
CA GLY A 122 -6.31 -19.51 -4.89
C GLY A 122 -7.64 -20.03 -4.33
N GLY A 123 -8.66 -19.18 -4.39
CA GLY A 123 -9.99 -19.38 -3.86
C GLY A 123 -10.90 -18.20 -4.18
N SER A 124 -11.16 -17.99 -5.49
CA SER A 124 -12.31 -17.23 -6.00
C SER A 124 -12.59 -15.87 -5.35
N ARG A 125 -11.82 -14.84 -5.71
CA ARG A 125 -12.43 -13.52 -6.00
C ARG A 125 -12.48 -13.41 -7.51
N GLY A 126 -13.66 -13.72 -8.05
CA GLY A 126 -13.92 -13.69 -9.47
C GLY A 126 -13.54 -12.35 -10.07
N ALA A 127 -13.02 -12.42 -11.29
CA ALA A 127 -13.14 -11.34 -12.25
C ALA A 127 -14.56 -10.77 -12.15
N VAL A 128 -14.65 -9.45 -12.01
CA VAL A 128 -15.89 -8.75 -12.32
C VAL A 128 -16.16 -9.00 -13.80
N ASP A 129 -17.10 -9.91 -14.07
CA ASP A 129 -17.52 -10.30 -15.40
C ASP A 129 -17.93 -9.05 -16.19
N GLY A 130 -17.16 -8.77 -17.24
CA GLY A 130 -17.65 -8.03 -18.39
C GLY A 130 -18.71 -8.87 -19.07
N ALA A 131 -19.99 -8.58 -18.78
CA ALA A 131 -21.13 -9.13 -19.50
C ALA A 131 -22.02 -8.00 -20.05
N THR A 132 -21.94 -7.86 -21.38
CA THR A 132 -23.03 -7.53 -22.31
C THR A 132 -23.76 -6.19 -22.16
N LYS A 133 -23.34 -5.21 -22.97
CA LYS A 133 -24.30 -4.33 -23.65
C LYS A 133 -24.85 -5.09 -24.87
N GLY A 134 -26.14 -5.36 -24.84
CA GLY A 134 -26.86 -6.03 -25.92
C GLY A 134 -28.36 -5.92 -25.72
N PHE A 135 -28.88 -4.71 -25.96
CA PHE A 135 -30.11 -4.32 -26.70
C PHE A 135 -30.42 -2.86 -26.35
#